data_AF-A0A3A8YKW9-F1
#
_entry.id   AF-A0A3A8YKW9-F1
#
_cell.length_a   1.000
_cell.length_b   1.000
_cell.length_c   1.000
_cell.angle_alpha   90.00
_cell.angle_beta   90.00
_cell.angle_gamma   90.00
#
_symmetry.space_group_name_H-M   'P 1'
#
loop_
_entity.id
_entity.type
_entity.pdbx_description
1 polymer ?
#
loop_
_entity_poly.entity_id
_entity_poly.type
_entity_poly.pdbx_seq_one_letter_code
_entity_poly.pdbx_strand_id
1 'polypeptide(L)'
;MLSRYNGVKFYGVNDWSIAENLEKAVVILETIDTNTEYTDINQVIELYNIQELFNSGVYLKKWDEKNIDHYKQISNSTTKVIGKFFGKISDGNFFQLCQSVCIEYIKIIGNCLLSSRHTKMYQVKYSLRIFMIQKQHFGYCCSKLR
;
A
#
# COMPACT_ATOMS: atom_id res chain seq x y z
N MET A 1 17.28 -9.88 -1.18
CA MET A 1 17.46 -8.41 -1.15
C MET A 1 16.08 -7.81 -0.94
N LEU A 2 15.84 -7.04 0.12
CA LEU A 2 14.54 -6.40 0.34
C LEU A 2 14.35 -5.33 -0.74
N SER A 3 13.26 -5.38 -1.51
CA SER A 3 12.97 -4.35 -2.51
C SER A 3 12.69 -3.02 -1.80
N ARG A 4 13.35 -1.95 -2.25
CA ARG A 4 12.98 -0.58 -1.91
C ARG A 4 12.06 -0.09 -3.01
N TYR A 5 10.84 0.26 -2.66
CA TYR A 5 9.81 0.76 -3.56
C TYR A 5 9.52 2.20 -3.18
N ASN A 6 9.93 3.15 -4.02
CA ASN A 6 9.72 4.57 -3.77
C ASN A 6 8.36 5.00 -4.33
N GLY A 7 7.30 4.63 -3.62
CA GLY A 7 5.93 4.94 -4.00
C GLY A 7 5.17 5.82 -3.01
N VAL A 8 3.91 6.07 -3.31
CA VAL A 8 2.97 6.83 -2.46
C VAL A 8 2.69 6.08 -1.16
N LYS A 9 2.67 6.84 -0.06
CA LYS A 9 2.49 6.31 1.30
C LYS A 9 1.40 7.10 2.02
N PHE A 10 0.66 6.41 2.87
CA PHE A 10 -0.30 7.02 3.79
C PHE A 10 -0.04 6.52 5.20
N TYR A 11 0.42 7.43 6.07
CA TYR A 11 0.69 7.14 7.48
C TYR A 11 -0.40 7.68 8.42
N GLY A 12 -1.31 8.52 7.90
CA GLY A 12 -2.41 9.14 8.64
C GLY A 12 -2.59 10.62 8.29
N VAL A 13 -3.72 11.18 8.71
CA VAL A 13 -4.11 12.58 8.42
C VAL A 13 -3.15 13.64 8.97
N ASN A 14 -2.43 13.31 10.06
CA ASN A 14 -1.53 14.24 10.75
C ASN A 14 -0.07 14.11 10.29
N ASP A 15 0.21 13.25 9.31
CA ASP A 15 1.57 13.03 8.81
C ASP A 15 2.02 14.19 7.91
N TRP A 16 3.21 14.72 8.18
CA TRP A 16 3.73 15.90 7.47
C TRP A 16 4.09 15.62 6.00
N SER A 17 4.25 14.35 5.61
CA SER A 17 4.52 13.97 4.22
C SER A 17 3.27 13.89 3.34
N ILE A 18 2.07 14.17 3.89
CA ILE A 18 0.81 14.03 3.16
C ILE A 18 0.77 14.86 1.87
N ALA A 19 1.32 16.08 1.89
CA ALA A 19 1.37 16.96 0.73
C ALA A 19 2.24 16.38 -0.39
N GLU A 20 3.44 15.89 -0.07
CA GLU A 20 4.35 15.25 -1.03
C GLU A 20 3.72 13.98 -1.63
N ASN A 21 3.03 13.19 -0.80
CA ASN A 21 2.36 11.98 -1.25
C ASN A 21 1.13 12.27 -2.12
N LEU A 22 0.40 13.36 -1.88
CA LEU A 22 -0.68 13.81 -2.77
C LEU A 22 -0.14 14.25 -4.14
N GLU A 23 1.01 14.92 -4.19
CA GLU A 23 1.64 15.30 -5.46
C GLU A 23 2.09 14.07 -6.26
N LYS A 24 2.70 13.08 -5.59
CA LYS A 24 3.04 11.79 -6.22
C LYS A 24 1.80 11.02 -6.69
N ALA A 25 0.72 11.04 -5.90
CA ALA A 25 -0.52 10.37 -6.23
C ALA A 25 -1.15 10.89 -7.52
N VAL A 26 -1.12 12.21 -7.75
CA VAL A 26 -1.66 12.80 -9.00
C VAL A 26 -0.93 12.27 -10.22
N VAL A 27 0.40 12.22 -10.21
CA VAL A 27 1.19 11.72 -11.34
C VAL A 27 0.80 10.27 -11.70
N ILE A 28 0.51 9.46 -10.69
CA ILE A 28 0.04 8.08 -10.89
C ILE A 28 -1.39 8.06 -11.42
N LEU A 29 -2.30 8.86 -10.86
CA LEU A 29 -3.70 8.92 -11.30
C LEU A 29 -3.85 9.45 -12.73
N GLU A 30 -2.96 10.32 -13.19
CA GLU A 30 -2.94 10.81 -14.57
C GLU A 30 -2.50 9.75 -15.59
N THR A 31 -1.77 8.72 -15.15
CA THR A 31 -1.17 7.69 -16.03
C THR A 31 -1.78 6.30 -15.84
N ILE A 32 -2.73 6.15 -14.91
CA ILE A 32 -3.30 4.86 -14.56
C ILE A 32 -4.21 4.31 -15.66
N ASP A 33 -4.05 3.02 -15.98
CA ASP A 33 -5.01 2.27 -16.79
C ASP A 33 -5.68 1.19 -15.96
N THR A 34 -6.93 1.43 -15.58
CA THR A 34 -7.72 0.49 -14.76
C THR A 34 -8.15 -0.78 -15.50
N ASN A 35 -7.92 -0.86 -16.81
CA ASN A 35 -8.19 -2.05 -17.62
C ASN A 35 -7.00 -3.02 -17.66
N THR A 36 -5.80 -2.55 -17.34
CA THR A 36 -4.60 -3.38 -17.29
C THR A 36 -4.60 -4.31 -16.07
N GLU A 37 -3.95 -5.47 -16.20
CA GLU A 37 -3.73 -6.40 -15.10
C GLU A 37 -2.50 -5.98 -14.27
N TYR A 38 -2.73 -5.63 -13.01
CA TYR A 38 -1.68 -5.35 -12.04
C TYR A 38 -1.28 -6.64 -11.34
N THR A 39 0.02 -6.98 -11.37
CA THR A 39 0.59 -8.20 -10.76
C THR A 39 1.62 -7.91 -9.67
N ASP A 40 2.14 -6.68 -9.58
CA ASP A 40 3.02 -6.25 -8.50
C ASP A 40 2.20 -5.77 -7.30
N ILE A 41 2.41 -6.43 -6.16
CA ILE A 41 1.75 -6.06 -4.91
C ILE A 41 2.09 -4.65 -4.44
N ASN A 42 3.30 -4.16 -4.72
CA ASN A 42 3.71 -2.82 -4.27
C ASN A 42 2.92 -1.74 -5.02
N GLN A 43 2.71 -1.92 -6.32
CA GLN A 43 1.84 -1.04 -7.11
C GLN A 43 0.39 -1.09 -6.60
N VAL A 44 -0.12 -2.26 -6.23
CA VAL A 44 -1.50 -2.37 -5.72
C VAL A 44 -1.64 -1.74 -4.32
N ILE A 45 -0.64 -1.90 -3.44
CA ILE A 45 -0.60 -1.20 -2.15
C ILE A 45 -0.49 0.32 -2.35
N GLU A 46 0.26 0.77 -3.35
CA GLU A 46 0.35 2.17 -3.71
C GLU A 46 -1.01 2.75 -4.12
N LEU A 47 -1.78 2.03 -4.96
CA LEU A 47 -3.15 2.41 -5.29
C LEU A 47 -4.05 2.49 -4.04
N TYR A 48 -3.91 1.53 -3.11
CA TYR A 48 -4.64 1.59 -1.84
C TYR A 48 -4.28 2.82 -1.01
N ASN A 49 -3.00 3.17 -0.88
CA ASN A 49 -2.57 4.38 -0.18
C ASN A 49 -3.11 5.65 -0.82
N ILE A 50 -3.19 5.68 -2.15
CA ILE A 50 -3.82 6.78 -2.89
C ILE A 50 -5.29 6.89 -2.49
N GLN A 51 -6.05 5.79 -2.42
CA GLN A 51 -7.44 5.83 -1.94
C GLN A 51 -7.54 6.42 -0.53
N GLU A 52 -6.68 5.96 0.39
CA GLU A 52 -6.67 6.46 1.76
C GLU A 52 -6.34 7.97 1.84
N LEU A 53 -5.38 8.45 1.04
CA LEU A 53 -5.07 9.89 0.94
C LEU A 53 -6.29 10.70 0.51
N PHE A 54 -6.98 10.28 -0.54
CA PHE A 54 -8.15 11.01 -1.04
C PHE A 54 -9.37 10.88 -0.12
N ASN A 55 -9.49 9.78 0.63
CA ASN A 55 -10.54 9.58 1.63
C ASN A 55 -10.27 10.32 2.95
N SER A 56 -9.02 10.70 3.21
CA SER A 56 -8.60 11.41 4.42
C SER A 56 -9.26 12.79 4.59
N GLY A 57 -9.72 13.40 3.49
CA GLY A 57 -10.27 14.75 3.47
C GLY A 57 -9.22 15.86 3.57
N VAL A 58 -7.93 15.52 3.60
CA VAL A 58 -6.82 16.47 3.59
C VAL A 58 -6.32 16.63 2.15
N TYR A 59 -6.31 17.86 1.64
CA TYR A 59 -5.93 18.17 0.26
C TYR A 59 -4.90 19.31 0.18
N LEU A 60 -4.25 19.44 -0.97
CA LEU A 60 -3.34 20.56 -1.23
C LEU A 60 -4.11 21.87 -1.28
N LYS A 61 -3.61 22.92 -0.62
CA LYS A 61 -4.24 24.26 -0.60
C LYS A 61 -4.46 24.86 -1.99
N LYS A 62 -3.70 24.39 -2.99
CA LYS A 62 -3.77 24.85 -4.39
C LYS A 62 -4.92 24.20 -5.19
N TRP A 63 -5.58 23.18 -4.65
CA TRP A 63 -6.68 22.49 -5.33
C TRP A 63 -8.01 23.15 -4.99
N ASP A 64 -8.82 23.37 -6.03
CA ASP A 64 -10.23 23.70 -5.91
C ASP A 64 -11.09 22.42 -5.84
N GLU A 65 -12.39 22.59 -5.65
CA GLU A 65 -13.37 21.49 -5.58
C GLU A 65 -13.34 20.63 -6.84
N LYS A 66 -13.15 21.24 -8.02
CA LYS A 66 -13.09 20.51 -9.29
C LYS A 66 -11.88 19.58 -9.36
N ASN A 67 -10.70 20.04 -8.92
CA ASN A 67 -9.51 19.22 -8.83
C ASN A 67 -9.72 18.05 -7.84
N ILE A 68 -10.28 18.35 -6.67
CA ILE A 68 -10.54 17.34 -5.63
C ILE A 68 -11.50 16.27 -6.17
N ASP A 69 -12.63 16.66 -6.75
CA ASP A 69 -13.63 15.74 -7.28
C ASP A 69 -13.07 14.90 -8.42
N HIS A 70 -12.31 15.51 -9.34
CA HIS A 70 -11.68 14.82 -10.45
C HIS A 70 -10.76 13.69 -9.98
N TYR A 71 -9.78 14.00 -9.12
CA TYR A 71 -8.83 12.99 -8.65
C TYR A 71 -9.47 11.96 -7.72
N LYS A 72 -10.47 12.36 -6.94
CA LYS A 72 -11.23 11.43 -6.11
C LYS A 72 -12.01 10.43 -6.95
N GLN A 73 -12.60 10.86 -8.07
CA GLN A 73 -13.27 9.96 -9.01
C GLN A 73 -12.29 8.94 -9.63
N ILE A 74 -11.12 9.39 -10.08
CA ILE A 74 -10.10 8.48 -10.63
C ILE A 74 -9.61 7.52 -9.54
N SER A 75 -9.30 8.01 -8.34
CA SER A 75 -8.88 7.20 -7.19
C SER A 75 -9.92 6.11 -6.86
N ASN A 76 -11.21 6.46 -6.87
CA ASN A 76 -12.29 5.49 -6.64
C ASN A 76 -12.39 4.42 -7.72
N SER A 77 -12.05 4.73 -8.97
CA SER A 77 -12.05 3.76 -10.08
C SER A 77 -11.03 2.62 -9.87
N THR A 78 -9.98 2.87 -9.09
CA THR A 78 -8.93 1.88 -8.77
C THR A 78 -9.41 0.76 -7.85
N THR A 79 -10.56 0.93 -7.17
CA THR A 79 -11.16 -0.09 -6.28
C THR A 79 -11.29 -1.45 -6.96
N LYS A 80 -11.65 -1.45 -8.25
CA LYS A 80 -11.81 -2.70 -9.03
C LYS A 80 -10.46 -3.39 -9.25
N VAL A 81 -9.39 -2.63 -9.49
CA VAL A 81 -8.03 -3.15 -9.66
C VAL A 81 -7.57 -3.81 -8.36
N ILE A 82 -7.69 -3.07 -7.25
CA ILE A 82 -7.34 -3.52 -5.90
C ILE A 82 -8.10 -4.82 -5.57
N GLY A 83 -9.43 -4.81 -5.70
CA GLY A 83 -10.27 -5.97 -5.41
C GLY A 83 -9.95 -7.20 -6.26
N LYS A 84 -9.70 -7.02 -7.57
CA LYS A 84 -9.30 -8.11 -8.47
C LYS A 84 -7.96 -8.74 -8.05
N PHE A 85 -6.99 -7.92 -7.64
CA PHE A 85 -5.69 -8.40 -7.19
C PHE A 85 -5.82 -9.22 -5.90
N PHE A 86 -6.46 -8.65 -4.88
CA PHE A 86 -6.63 -9.31 -3.59
C PHE A 86 -7.49 -10.58 -3.70
N GLY A 87 -8.46 -10.63 -4.61
CA GLY A 87 -9.26 -11.84 -4.86
C GLY A 87 -8.47 -13.01 -5.47
N LYS A 88 -7.27 -12.77 -6.03
CA LYS A 88 -6.38 -13.82 -6.56
C LYS A 88 -5.44 -14.39 -5.48
N ILE A 89 -5.40 -13.79 -4.30
CA ILE A 89 -4.54 -14.28 -3.21
C ILE A 89 -5.12 -15.59 -2.66
N SER A 90 -4.26 -16.58 -2.53
CA SER A 90 -4.58 -17.92 -2.05
C SER A 90 -3.47 -18.42 -1.13
N ASP A 91 -3.74 -19.47 -0.36
CA ASP A 91 -2.72 -20.09 0.50
C ASP A 91 -1.43 -20.47 -0.24
N GLY A 92 -1.55 -20.87 -1.52
CA GLY A 92 -0.41 -21.30 -2.33
C GLY A 92 0.53 -20.16 -2.77
N ASN A 93 0.00 -18.94 -2.98
CA ASN A 93 0.80 -17.80 -3.46
C ASN A 93 1.09 -16.76 -2.37
N PHE A 94 0.34 -16.80 -1.27
CA PHE A 94 0.38 -15.81 -0.21
C PHE A 94 1.78 -15.58 0.36
N PHE A 95 2.50 -16.66 0.65
CA PHE A 95 3.83 -16.56 1.26
C PHE A 95 4.84 -15.87 0.34
N GLN A 96 4.84 -16.20 -0.96
CA GLN A 96 5.72 -15.57 -1.94
C GLN A 96 5.34 -14.10 -2.16
N LEU A 97 4.05 -13.81 -2.24
CA LEU A 97 3.54 -12.45 -2.36
C LEU A 97 3.92 -11.58 -1.15
N CYS A 98 3.87 -12.12 0.07
CA CYS A 98 4.40 -11.42 1.25
C CYS A 98 5.91 -11.15 1.18
N GLN A 99 6.70 -11.96 0.44
CA GLN A 99 8.15 -11.77 0.28
C GLN A 99 8.50 -10.65 -0.70
N SER A 100 7.63 -10.35 -1.66
CA SER A 100 7.85 -9.28 -2.62
C SER A 100 7.44 -7.89 -2.11
N VAL A 101 6.74 -7.83 -0.97
CA VAL A 101 6.33 -6.56 -0.35
C VAL A 101 7.54 -5.78 0.12
N CYS A 102 7.63 -4.54 -0.34
CA CYS A 102 8.62 -3.58 0.10
C CYS A 102 8.56 -3.40 1.62
N ILE A 103 9.72 -3.27 2.25
CA ILE A 103 9.83 -3.06 3.71
C ILE A 103 8.97 -1.90 4.22
N GLU A 104 8.85 -0.84 3.43
CA GLU A 104 8.09 0.36 3.78
C GLU A 104 6.57 0.13 3.76
N TYR A 105 6.12 -0.93 3.09
CA TYR A 105 4.71 -1.34 2.96
C TYR A 105 4.33 -2.53 3.83
N ILE A 106 5.26 -3.14 4.57
CA ILE A 106 4.99 -4.30 5.44
C ILE A 106 3.93 -4.00 6.51
N LYS A 107 3.87 -2.77 7.04
CA LYS A 107 2.80 -2.38 7.98
C LYS A 107 1.47 -2.14 7.28
N ILE A 108 1.53 -1.56 6.08
CA ILE A 108 0.36 -1.14 5.30
C ILE A 108 -0.40 -2.35 4.76
N ILE A 109 0.30 -3.38 4.27
CA ILE A 109 -0.35 -4.58 3.73
C ILE A 109 -1.27 -5.28 4.74
N GLY A 110 -0.93 -5.22 6.03
CA GLY A 110 -1.81 -5.72 7.08
C GLY A 110 -3.17 -5.03 7.05
N ASN A 111 -3.18 -3.71 6.92
CA ASN A 111 -4.42 -2.91 6.83
C ASN A 111 -5.18 -3.20 5.53
N CYS A 112 -4.50 -3.30 4.38
CA CYS A 112 -5.12 -3.64 3.09
C CYS A 112 -5.84 -5.00 3.12
N LEU A 113 -5.24 -5.99 3.79
CA LEU A 113 -5.83 -7.32 3.89
C LEU A 113 -7.02 -7.36 4.84
N LEU A 114 -7.04 -6.52 5.88
CA LEU A 114 -8.19 -6.40 6.77
C LEU A 114 -9.39 -5.72 6.10
N SER A 115 -9.14 -4.75 5.22
CA SER A 115 -10.20 -4.03 4.50
C SER A 115 -10.76 -4.80 3.30
N SER A 116 -9.94 -5.62 2.62
CA SER A 116 -10.44 -6.64 1.68
C SER A 116 -11.07 -7.79 2.47
N ARG A 117 -12.29 -8.22 2.14
CA ARG A 117 -13.15 -9.14 2.92
C ARG A 117 -12.60 -10.59 3.11
N HIS A 118 -11.29 -10.81 2.99
CA HIS A 118 -10.60 -12.10 3.05
C HIS A 118 -9.84 -12.30 4.38
N THR A 119 -10.48 -12.06 5.54
CA THR A 119 -9.72 -11.96 6.81
C THR A 119 -10.38 -12.59 8.02
N LYS A 120 -10.18 -13.90 8.16
CA LYS A 120 -9.98 -14.53 9.49
C LYS A 120 -8.76 -15.46 9.52
N MET A 121 -8.46 -16.16 8.42
CA MET A 121 -7.39 -17.16 8.39
C MET A 121 -5.96 -16.58 8.28
N TYR A 122 -5.78 -15.43 7.63
CA TYR A 122 -4.45 -14.89 7.31
C TYR A 122 -3.80 -14.01 8.40
N GLN A 123 -4.58 -13.54 9.38
CA GLN A 123 -4.07 -12.70 10.48
C GLN A 123 -3.03 -13.43 11.36
N VAL A 124 -3.24 -14.73 11.64
CA VAL A 124 -2.33 -15.53 12.48
C VAL A 124 -1.00 -15.79 11.76
N LYS A 125 -1.04 -16.08 10.45
CA LYS A 125 0.16 -16.31 9.62
C LYS A 125 0.97 -15.01 9.39
N TYR A 126 0.32 -13.85 9.24
CA TYR A 126 1.00 -12.55 9.09
C TYR A 126 1.71 -12.08 10.38
N SER A 127 1.04 -12.22 11.52
CA SER A 127 1.60 -11.80 12.82
C SER A 127 2.91 -12.51 13.14
N LEU A 128 2.99 -13.82 12.84
CA LEU A 128 4.21 -14.62 12.99
C LEU A 128 5.35 -14.15 12.06
N ARG A 129 5.01 -13.58 10.90
CA ARG A 129 6.01 -13.15 9.92
C ARG A 129 6.52 -11.73 10.14
N ILE A 130 5.68 -10.78 10.58
CA ILE A 130 6.17 -9.48 11.09
C ILE A 130 7.16 -9.74 12.24
N PHE A 131 6.82 -10.66 13.14
CA PHE A 131 7.71 -11.09 14.21
C PHE A 131 9.03 -11.70 13.68
N MET A 132 8.99 -12.56 12.64
CA MET A 132 10.22 -13.14 12.06
C MET A 132 11.08 -12.12 11.29
N ILE A 133 10.49 -11.18 10.56
CA ILE A 133 11.22 -10.11 9.85
C ILE A 133 11.87 -9.15 10.86
N GLN A 134 11.16 -8.81 11.94
CA GLN A 134 11.72 -8.02 13.04
C GLN A 134 12.88 -8.75 13.74
N LYS A 135 12.78 -10.07 13.95
CA LYS A 135 13.87 -10.88 14.53
C LYS A 135 15.10 -10.98 13.64
N GLN A 136 14.95 -11.14 12.33
CA GLN A 136 16.09 -11.13 11.40
C GLN A 136 16.80 -9.77 11.37
N HIS A 137 16.05 -8.66 11.45
CA HIS A 137 16.64 -7.32 11.55
C HIS A 137 17.37 -7.07 12.88
N PHE A 138 16.83 -7.52 14.02
CA PHE A 138 17.53 -7.42 15.32
C PHE A 138 18.80 -8.28 15.38
N GLY A 139 18.77 -9.48 14.79
CA GLY A 139 19.95 -10.35 14.70
C GLY A 139 21.10 -9.72 13.89
N TYR A 140 20.79 -9.04 12.78
CA TYR A 140 21.78 -8.34 11.95
C TYR A 140 22.36 -7.08 12.60
N CYS A 141 21.61 -6.39 13.47
CA CYS A 141 22.12 -5.23 14.21
C CYS A 141 23.07 -5.64 15.35
N CYS A 142 22.80 -6.76 16.04
CA CYS A 142 23.71 -7.27 17.07
C CYS A 142 25.04 -7.82 16.52
N SER A 143 25.06 -8.34 15.29
CA SER A 143 26.29 -8.85 14.65
C SER A 143 27.22 -7.77 14.08
N LYS A 144 26.80 -6.50 14.05
CA LYS A 144 27.62 -5.35 13.60
C LYS A 144 28.15 -4.47 14.74
N LEU A 145 27.83 -4.81 15.99
CA LEU A 145 28.30 -4.15 17.21
C LEU A 145 29.33 -5.00 17.99
N ARG A 146 29.90 -6.02 17.34
CA ARG A 146 31.02 -6.83 17.85
C ARG A 146 32.20 -6.72 16.91
#